data_AF-A0A6V6ZBG5-F1
#
_entry.id   AF-A0A6V6ZBG5-F1
#
_cell.length_a   1.000
_cell.length_b   1.000
_cell.length_c   1.000
_cell.angle_alpha   90.00
_cell.angle_beta   90.00
_cell.angle_gamma   90.00
#
_symmetry.space_group_name_H-M   'P 1'
#
loop_
_entity.id
_entity.type
_entity.pdbx_description
1 polymer ?
#
loop_
_entity_poly.entity_id
_entity_poly.type
_entity_poly.pdbx_seq_one_letter_code
_entity_poly.pdbx_strand_id
1 'polypeptide(L)'
;MKKVNDKSISITIEKRLHEHKIELRIGNWSKKFDLNYVNIIIAMTLNHCTKNKDFIIKGYLITSKTVYLILKTNEKTFDNLLKKIEIHIHFLLKIHKKQIQNSYENDFIADEEDSTFYTIRRPLFKLQPLKNEHLVLLITGKKVVLPYYNRELEDLKLFIRNHPFCSAIDYSGAIGPVDMTLLND
;
A
#
# COMPACT_ATOMS: atom_id res chain seq x y z
N MET A 1 -40.26 6.41 -49.31
CA MET A 1 -39.75 5.53 -48.23
C MET A 1 -38.27 5.22 -48.48
N LYS A 2 -37.36 5.78 -47.70
CA LYS A 2 -35.96 5.32 -47.58
C LYS A 2 -35.64 5.23 -46.10
N LYS A 3 -35.42 4.01 -45.61
CA LYS A 3 -35.10 3.70 -44.21
C LYS A 3 -33.69 4.23 -43.91
N VAL A 4 -33.59 5.19 -43.00
CA VAL A 4 -32.33 5.60 -42.38
C VAL A 4 -31.98 4.49 -41.38
N ASN A 5 -30.87 3.80 -41.64
CA ASN A 5 -30.38 2.72 -40.79
C ASN A 5 -29.49 3.36 -39.71
N ASP A 6 -30.12 3.72 -38.58
CA ASP A 6 -29.43 4.21 -37.40
C ASP A 6 -28.62 3.06 -36.77
N LYS A 7 -27.37 2.92 -37.19
CA LYS A 7 -26.39 2.11 -36.45
C LYS A 7 -25.93 2.94 -35.25
N SER A 8 -26.56 2.70 -34.11
CA SER A 8 -26.08 3.11 -32.80
C SER A 8 -24.69 2.47 -32.56
N ILE A 9 -23.64 3.26 -32.80
CA ILE A 9 -22.28 2.88 -32.44
C ILE A 9 -22.19 3.01 -30.93
N SER A 10 -22.36 1.91 -30.22
CA SER A 10 -22.02 1.79 -28.81
C SER A 10 -20.50 1.91 -28.69
N ILE A 11 -19.99 3.12 -28.47
CA ILE A 11 -18.57 3.34 -28.18
C ILE A 11 -18.33 2.80 -26.77
N THR A 12 -17.93 1.53 -26.67
CA THR A 12 -17.36 0.98 -25.45
C THR A 12 -16.03 1.68 -25.23
N ILE A 13 -16.03 2.76 -24.43
CA ILE A 13 -14.80 3.41 -23.99
C ILE A 13 -14.09 2.39 -23.11
N GLU A 14 -13.13 1.66 -23.66
CA GLU A 14 -12.20 0.84 -22.88
C GLU A 14 -11.51 1.77 -21.88
N LYS A 15 -11.86 1.64 -20.60
CA LYS A 15 -11.16 2.33 -19.52
C LYS A 15 -9.69 1.87 -19.56
N ARG A 16 -8.81 2.70 -20.12
CA ARG A 16 -7.37 2.44 -20.14
C ARG A 16 -6.85 2.51 -18.71
N LEU A 17 -6.42 1.36 -18.20
CA LEU A 17 -5.74 1.29 -16.91
C LEU A 17 -4.27 1.66 -17.10
N HIS A 18 -3.82 2.66 -16.34
CA HIS A 18 -2.44 3.08 -16.24
C HIS A 18 -1.71 2.27 -15.17
N GLU A 19 -0.55 1.74 -15.52
CA GLU A 19 0.33 1.06 -14.58
C GLU A 19 1.31 2.05 -13.96
N HIS A 20 1.44 2.00 -12.63
CA HIS A 20 2.36 2.83 -11.86
C HIS A 20 3.35 1.94 -11.13
N LYS A 21 4.65 2.24 -11.26
CA LYS A 21 5.75 1.61 -10.51
C LYS A 21 6.38 2.66 -9.61
N ILE A 22 6.12 2.57 -8.31
CA ILE A 22 6.45 3.64 -7.38
C ILE A 22 7.18 3.14 -6.14
N GLU A 23 7.97 4.05 -5.58
CA GLU A 23 8.62 3.94 -4.30
C GLU A 23 8.08 5.05 -3.40
N LEU A 24 7.48 4.67 -2.28
CA LEU A 24 6.97 5.60 -1.27
C LEU A 24 7.89 5.52 -0.04
N ARG A 25 8.78 6.50 0.10
CA ARG A 25 9.66 6.57 1.28
C ARG A 25 8.86 7.07 2.47
N ILE A 26 8.82 6.27 3.53
CA ILE A 26 8.08 6.55 4.75
C ILE A 26 8.73 7.74 5.46
N GLY A 27 7.92 8.76 5.75
CA GLY A 27 8.35 9.96 6.46
C GLY A 27 8.59 9.73 7.95
N ASN A 28 9.03 10.77 8.65
CA ASN A 28 9.40 10.70 10.08
C ASN A 28 8.25 10.34 11.03
N TRP A 29 7.01 10.36 10.57
CA TRP A 29 5.84 10.02 11.38
C TRP A 29 5.90 8.59 11.92
N SER A 30 6.50 7.66 11.17
CA SER A 30 6.63 6.26 11.56
C SER A 30 7.53 6.05 12.77
N LYS A 31 8.47 6.97 13.05
CA LYS A 31 9.42 6.86 14.17
C LYS A 31 8.76 6.84 15.55
N LYS A 32 7.50 7.27 15.62
CA LYS A 32 6.72 7.33 16.87
C LYS A 32 5.96 6.04 17.16
N PHE A 33 6.08 5.04 16.30
CA PHE A 33 5.31 3.81 16.36
C PHE A 33 6.24 2.60 16.19
N ASP A 34 5.78 1.46 16.68
CA ASP A 34 6.43 0.19 16.37
C ASP A 34 6.42 -0.10 14.86
N LEU A 35 7.47 -0.73 14.37
CA LEU A 35 7.65 -1.04 12.96
C LEU A 35 6.55 -1.96 12.42
N ASN A 36 6.20 -3.02 13.15
CA ASN A 36 5.16 -3.94 12.70
C ASN A 36 3.82 -3.22 12.67
N TYR A 37 3.54 -2.37 13.66
CA TYR A 37 2.34 -1.55 13.66
C TYR A 37 2.26 -0.63 12.43
N VAL A 38 3.34 0.07 12.08
CA VAL A 38 3.40 0.92 10.86
C VAL A 38 3.10 0.09 9.61
N ASN A 39 3.73 -1.08 9.49
CA ASN A 39 3.54 -1.95 8.33
C ASN A 39 2.09 -2.46 8.25
N ILE A 40 1.46 -2.79 9.38
CA ILE A 40 0.06 -3.20 9.46
C ILE A 40 -0.86 -2.06 9.00
N ILE A 41 -0.66 -0.83 9.50
CA ILE A 41 -1.48 0.32 9.09
C ILE A 41 -1.37 0.59 7.58
N ILE A 42 -0.17 0.47 7.03
CA ILE A 42 0.05 0.60 5.58
C ILE A 42 -0.67 -0.53 4.83
N ALA A 43 -0.52 -1.78 5.26
CA ALA A 43 -1.18 -2.93 4.63
C ALA A 43 -2.71 -2.81 4.66
N MET A 44 -3.30 -2.47 5.82
CA MET A 44 -4.74 -2.22 5.96
C MET A 44 -5.22 -1.13 5.00
N THR A 45 -4.44 -0.07 4.84
CA THR A 45 -4.75 1.02 3.90
C THR A 45 -4.75 0.54 2.45
N LEU A 46 -3.71 -0.18 2.04
CA LEU A 46 -3.63 -0.74 0.68
C LEU A 46 -4.79 -1.69 0.39
N ASN A 47 -5.21 -2.49 1.38
CA ASN A 47 -6.35 -3.39 1.28
C ASN A 47 -7.66 -2.62 1.11
N HIS A 48 -7.87 -1.58 1.93
CA HIS A 48 -9.04 -0.72 1.84
C HIS A 48 -9.17 -0.06 0.46
N CYS A 49 -8.09 0.51 -0.07
CA CYS A 49 -8.09 1.10 -1.41
C CYS A 49 -8.35 0.07 -2.51
N THR A 50 -7.83 -1.15 -2.37
CA THR A 50 -8.09 -2.24 -3.32
C THR A 50 -9.57 -2.68 -3.29
N LYS A 51 -10.15 -2.83 -2.09
CA LYS A 51 -11.57 -3.16 -1.90
C LYS A 51 -12.51 -2.10 -2.47
N ASN A 52 -12.16 -0.83 -2.30
CA ASN A 52 -12.91 0.31 -2.86
C ASN A 52 -12.70 0.52 -4.38
N LYS A 53 -11.92 -0.34 -5.03
CA LYS A 53 -11.61 -0.28 -6.47
C LYS A 53 -10.90 1.01 -6.89
N ASP A 54 -10.14 1.65 -5.98
CA ASP A 54 -9.30 2.81 -6.30
C ASP A 54 -8.13 2.41 -7.23
N PHE A 55 -7.55 1.23 -6.98
CA PHE A 55 -6.52 0.61 -7.80
C PHE A 55 -6.48 -0.90 -7.61
N ILE A 56 -5.77 -1.57 -8.50
CA ILE A 56 -5.48 -3.01 -8.46
C ILE A 56 -3.99 -3.16 -8.18
N ILE A 57 -3.64 -3.78 -7.05
CA ILE A 57 -2.25 -4.08 -6.73
C ILE A 57 -1.77 -5.27 -7.57
N LYS A 58 -0.62 -5.10 -8.24
CA LYS A 58 0.08 -6.17 -8.94
C LYS A 58 1.27 -6.73 -8.14
N GLY A 59 1.87 -5.88 -7.32
CA GLY A 59 2.98 -6.29 -6.47
C GLY A 59 3.27 -5.21 -5.44
N TYR A 60 3.64 -5.64 -4.23
CA TYR A 60 4.02 -4.75 -3.15
C TYR A 60 5.10 -5.36 -2.27
N LEU A 61 5.86 -4.47 -1.62
CA LEU A 61 6.79 -4.81 -0.55
C LEU A 61 6.83 -3.63 0.42
N ILE A 62 6.37 -3.84 1.64
CA ILE A 62 6.41 -2.84 2.71
C ILE A 62 7.63 -3.13 3.57
N THR A 63 8.56 -2.19 3.66
CA THR A 63 9.75 -2.27 4.53
C THR A 63 9.68 -1.18 5.59
N SER A 64 10.65 -1.17 6.51
CA SER A 64 10.74 -0.15 7.56
C SER A 64 10.91 1.29 7.09
N LYS A 65 11.38 1.48 5.85
CA LYS A 65 11.69 2.82 5.31
C LYS A 65 10.92 3.14 4.04
N THR A 66 10.42 2.12 3.35
CA THR A 66 9.96 2.26 1.98
C THR A 66 8.85 1.26 1.68
N VAL A 67 7.80 1.74 1.02
CA VAL A 67 6.80 0.90 0.36
C VAL A 67 7.08 0.89 -1.14
N TYR A 68 7.40 -0.28 -1.68
CA TYR A 68 7.47 -0.50 -3.12
C TYR A 68 6.12 -0.98 -3.60
N LEU A 69 5.57 -0.34 -4.63
CA LEU A 69 4.21 -0.62 -5.09
C LEU A 69 4.13 -0.59 -6.61
N ILE A 70 3.51 -1.64 -7.16
CA ILE A 70 3.15 -1.74 -8.56
C ILE A 70 1.65 -1.95 -8.62
N LEU A 71 0.95 -1.03 -9.27
CA LEU A 71 -0.51 -1.06 -9.33
C LEU A 71 -1.04 -0.56 -10.67
N LYS A 72 -2.31 -0.87 -10.93
CA LYS A 72 -3.08 -0.36 -12.05
C LYS A 72 -4.24 0.49 -11.55
N THR A 73 -4.45 1.64 -12.18
CA THR A 73 -5.58 2.54 -11.87
C THR A 73 -6.06 3.24 -13.13
N ASN A 74 -7.25 3.83 -13.09
CA ASN A 74 -7.74 4.73 -14.13
C ASN A 74 -7.06 6.11 -14.07
N GLU A 75 -6.36 6.45 -12.98
CA GLU A 75 -5.67 7.73 -12.83
C GLU A 75 -4.35 7.74 -13.60
N LYS A 76 -4.12 8.80 -14.38
CA LYS A 76 -2.88 8.98 -15.17
C LYS A 76 -1.67 9.29 -14.30
N THR A 77 -1.87 9.95 -13.16
CA THR A 77 -0.80 10.27 -12.19
C THR A 77 -1.10 9.61 -10.84
N PHE A 78 -0.08 9.46 -10.01
CA PHE A 78 -0.21 8.80 -8.70
C PHE A 78 -0.62 9.77 -7.57
N ASP A 79 -0.62 11.09 -7.81
CA ASP A 79 -0.78 12.09 -6.75
C ASP A 79 -2.12 12.00 -6.00
N ASN A 80 -3.21 11.73 -6.74
CA ASN A 80 -4.54 11.61 -6.15
C ASN A 80 -4.69 10.29 -5.37
N LEU A 81 -4.19 9.18 -5.91
CA LEU A 81 -4.07 7.93 -5.16
C LEU A 81 -3.24 8.08 -3.88
N LEU A 82 -2.10 8.77 -3.94
CA LEU A 82 -1.27 9.01 -2.77
C LEU A 82 -2.04 9.77 -1.69
N LYS A 83 -2.79 10.82 -2.06
CA LYS A 83 -3.65 11.54 -1.10
C LYS A 83 -4.69 10.64 -0.45
N LYS A 84 -5.33 9.74 -1.20
CA LYS A 84 -6.30 8.76 -0.66
C LYS A 84 -5.64 7.83 0.36
N ILE A 85 -4.46 7.30 0.04
CA ILE A 85 -3.66 6.47 0.93
C ILE A 85 -3.33 7.24 2.22
N GLU A 86 -2.80 8.45 2.11
CA GLU A 86 -2.43 9.26 3.28
C GLU A 86 -3.64 9.60 4.17
N ILE A 87 -4.79 9.95 3.56
CA ILE A 87 -6.04 10.22 4.29
C ILE A 87 -6.47 9.00 5.11
N HIS A 88 -6.42 7.81 4.51
CA HIS A 88 -6.86 6.61 5.21
C HIS A 88 -5.88 6.18 6.32
N ILE A 89 -4.56 6.35 6.13
CA ILE A 89 -3.59 6.15 7.22
C ILE A 89 -3.90 7.08 8.40
N HIS A 90 -4.14 8.37 8.13
CA HIS A 90 -4.51 9.32 9.19
C HIS A 90 -5.79 8.90 9.93
N PHE A 91 -6.77 8.38 9.19
CA PHE A 91 -8.02 7.87 9.77
C PHE A 91 -7.77 6.68 10.70
N LEU A 92 -7.00 5.67 10.27
CA LEU A 92 -6.67 4.49 11.09
C LEU A 92 -5.89 4.90 12.35
N LEU A 93 -4.90 5.79 12.21
CA LEU A 93 -4.15 6.31 13.36
C LEU A 93 -5.05 7.04 14.36
N LYS A 94 -6.08 7.76 13.90
CA LYS A 94 -7.05 8.45 14.78
C LYS A 94 -8.01 7.49 15.48
N ILE A 95 -8.43 6.42 14.82
CA ILE A 95 -9.33 5.42 15.41
C ILE A 95 -8.63 4.63 16.51
N HIS A 96 -7.43 4.12 16.24
CA HIS A 96 -6.68 3.35 17.22
C HIS A 96 -6.37 4.18 18.48
N LYS A 97 -6.17 5.51 18.37
CA LYS A 97 -6.07 6.40 19.54
C LYS A 97 -7.31 6.29 20.44
N LYS A 98 -8.51 6.38 19.86
CA LYS A 98 -9.77 6.33 20.62
C LYS A 98 -9.97 4.97 21.29
N GLN A 99 -9.61 3.88 20.61
CA GLN A 99 -9.73 2.54 21.18
C GLN A 99 -8.76 2.31 22.35
N ILE A 100 -7.52 2.80 22.24
CA ILE A 100 -6.56 2.73 23.35
C ILE A 100 -7.02 3.62 24.52
N GLN A 101 -7.49 4.84 24.26
CA GLN A 101 -7.98 5.73 25.32
C GLN A 101 -9.23 5.19 26.03
N ASN A 102 -10.14 4.52 25.31
CA ASN A 102 -11.36 3.95 25.90
C ASN A 102 -11.13 2.61 26.61
N SER A 103 -10.01 1.91 26.34
CA SER A 103 -9.65 0.63 26.96
C SER A 103 -9.00 0.79 28.33
N TYR A 104 -8.46 1.98 28.64
CA TYR A 104 -7.81 2.28 29.91
C TYR A 104 -8.62 3.37 30.62
N GLU A 105 -9.74 2.97 31.24
CA GLU A 105 -10.60 3.90 31.99
C GLU A 105 -10.12 4.16 33.43
N ASN A 106 -8.95 3.69 33.85
CA ASN A 106 -8.36 4.08 35.14
C ASN A 106 -6.82 4.22 35.02
N ASP A 107 -6.29 5.31 35.57
CA ASP A 107 -4.88 5.56 35.89
C ASP A 107 -3.91 6.06 34.80
N PHE A 108 -4.32 7.01 33.96
CA PHE A 108 -3.37 8.01 33.46
C PHE A 108 -4.00 9.40 33.53
N ILE A 109 -3.56 10.19 34.51
CA ILE A 109 -3.68 11.65 34.50
C ILE A 109 -3.00 12.11 33.21
N ALA A 110 -3.80 12.40 32.20
CA ALA A 110 -3.35 12.85 30.89
C ALA A 110 -3.03 14.35 30.93
N ASP A 111 -2.09 14.74 31.79
CA ASP A 111 -1.39 16.02 31.66
C ASP A 111 -0.25 15.85 30.65
N GLU A 112 -0.62 15.69 29.38
CA GLU A 112 0.21 15.98 28.19
C GLU A 112 -0.71 15.95 26.95
N GLU A 113 -1.66 16.87 26.93
CA GLU A 113 -2.50 17.14 25.78
C GLU A 113 -1.65 17.47 24.53
N ASP A 114 -1.94 16.78 23.44
CA ASP A 114 -1.79 17.24 22.04
C ASP A 114 -0.43 17.29 21.31
N SER A 115 0.74 17.03 21.91
CA SER A 115 2.00 17.27 21.16
C SER A 115 2.39 16.20 20.11
N THR A 116 2.03 14.92 20.31
CA THR A 116 2.61 13.81 19.53
C THR A 116 1.95 13.60 18.16
N PHE A 117 0.65 13.90 18.02
CA PHE A 117 -0.11 13.65 16.78
C PHE A 117 -0.39 14.92 15.94
N TYR A 118 -0.44 16.11 16.55
CA TYR A 118 -0.52 17.39 15.81
C TYR A 118 0.75 17.69 15.00
N THR A 119 1.85 16.96 15.29
CA THR A 119 3.11 17.07 14.54
C THR A 119 3.22 16.11 13.35
N ILE A 120 2.25 15.22 13.10
CA ILE A 120 2.23 14.43 11.86
C ILE A 120 1.75 15.34 10.70
N ARG A 121 2.64 16.24 10.27
CA ARG A 121 2.43 17.10 9.11
C ARG A 121 2.59 16.27 7.84
N ARG A 122 1.69 16.48 6.88
CA ARG A 122 1.82 15.93 5.53
C ARG A 122 3.08 16.49 4.84
N PRO A 123 3.66 15.74 3.89
CA PRO A 123 3.25 14.40 3.43
C PRO A 123 3.78 13.26 4.31
N LEU A 124 3.02 12.16 4.40
CA LEU A 124 3.44 10.94 5.10
C LEU A 124 4.49 10.17 4.31
N PHE A 125 4.50 10.34 2.99
CA PHE A 125 5.46 9.70 2.11
C PHE A 125 6.17 10.70 1.20
N LYS A 126 7.38 10.35 0.78
CA LYS A 126 8.04 10.95 -0.37
C LYS A 126 7.94 10.01 -1.56
N LEU A 127 7.22 10.44 -2.60
CA LEU A 127 7.03 9.69 -3.85
C LEU A 127 8.30 9.72 -4.70
N GLN A 128 8.72 8.56 -5.19
CA GLN A 128 9.83 8.37 -6.11
C GLN A 128 9.48 7.29 -7.15
N PRO A 129 10.08 7.32 -8.36
CA PRO A 129 9.89 6.24 -9.33
C PRO A 129 10.66 4.98 -8.90
N LEU A 130 10.02 3.82 -8.99
CA LEU A 130 10.68 2.53 -8.75
C LEU A 130 11.50 2.14 -9.98
N LYS A 131 12.84 2.19 -9.85
CA LYS A 131 13.79 1.94 -10.95
C LYS A 131 14.41 0.54 -10.95
N ASN A 132 14.35 -0.19 -9.83
CA ASN A 132 14.98 -1.50 -9.73
C ASN A 132 14.12 -2.56 -10.44
N GLU A 133 14.49 -2.90 -11.68
CA GLU A 133 13.74 -3.86 -12.50
C GLU A 133 13.76 -5.29 -11.91
N HIS A 134 14.84 -5.71 -11.25
CA HIS A 134 14.85 -7.01 -10.57
C HIS A 134 13.81 -7.06 -9.44
N LEU A 135 13.74 -6.01 -8.63
CA LEU A 135 12.73 -5.89 -7.58
C LEU A 135 11.31 -5.91 -8.17
N VAL A 136 11.08 -5.15 -9.26
CA VAL A 136 9.80 -5.12 -9.97
C VAL A 136 9.36 -6.52 -10.42
N LEU A 137 10.27 -7.27 -11.04
CA LEU A 137 10.00 -8.64 -11.47
C LEU A 137 9.68 -9.54 -10.27
N LEU A 138 10.50 -9.49 -9.22
CA LEU A 138 10.36 -10.36 -8.05
C LEU A 138 9.05 -10.09 -7.28
N ILE A 139 8.69 -8.84 -6.98
CA ILE A 139 7.46 -8.53 -6.23
C ILE A 139 6.18 -8.75 -7.06
N THR A 140 6.30 -8.90 -8.38
CA THR A 140 5.18 -9.31 -9.27
C THR A 140 5.16 -10.81 -9.55
N GLY A 141 5.98 -11.61 -8.85
CA GLY A 141 6.02 -13.07 -8.98
C GLY A 141 6.75 -13.58 -10.22
N LYS A 142 7.47 -12.72 -10.95
CA LYS A 142 8.26 -13.12 -12.12
C LYS A 142 9.64 -13.61 -11.70
N LYS A 143 10.14 -14.60 -12.44
CA LYS A 143 11.49 -15.14 -12.22
C LYS A 143 12.55 -14.20 -12.81
N VAL A 144 13.67 -14.05 -12.10
CA VAL A 144 14.87 -13.36 -12.57
C VAL A 144 16.00 -14.38 -12.66
N VAL A 145 16.47 -14.65 -13.88
CA VAL A 145 17.57 -15.58 -14.17
C VAL A 145 18.65 -14.81 -14.90
N LEU A 146 19.87 -14.84 -14.37
CA LEU A 146 21.06 -14.30 -15.00
C LEU A 146 21.94 -15.48 -15.45
N PRO A 147 22.72 -15.33 -16.54
CA PRO A 147 23.64 -16.37 -16.99
C PRO A 147 24.87 -16.52 -16.08
N TYR A 148 24.99 -15.68 -15.05
CA TYR A 148 26.06 -15.67 -14.06
C TYR A 148 25.50 -15.45 -12.66
N TYR A 149 26.28 -15.83 -11.64
CA TYR A 149 25.92 -15.61 -10.24
C TYR A 149 26.02 -14.12 -9.88
N ASN A 150 24.97 -13.60 -9.24
CA ASN A 150 24.94 -12.25 -8.68
C ASN A 150 24.49 -12.34 -7.22
N ARG A 151 25.40 -12.00 -6.29
CA ARG A 151 25.14 -12.07 -4.85
C ARG A 151 23.99 -11.17 -4.41
N GLU A 152 23.96 -9.92 -4.87
CA GLU A 152 22.92 -8.95 -4.50
C GLU A 152 21.53 -9.42 -4.94
N LEU A 153 21.45 -10.07 -6.11
CA LEU A 153 20.20 -10.64 -6.61
C LEU A 153 19.72 -11.82 -5.75
N GLU A 154 20.63 -12.71 -5.34
CA GLU A 154 20.28 -13.84 -4.47
C GLU A 154 19.86 -13.38 -3.07
N ASP A 155 20.56 -12.39 -2.51
CA ASP A 155 20.18 -11.75 -1.25
C ASP A 155 18.80 -11.09 -1.36
N LEU A 156 18.50 -10.42 -2.48
CA LEU A 156 17.19 -9.82 -2.75
C LEU A 156 16.08 -10.87 -2.87
N LYS A 157 16.34 -11.98 -3.57
CA LYS A 157 15.39 -13.11 -3.68
C LYS A 157 15.08 -13.69 -2.31
N LEU A 158 16.11 -13.92 -1.48
CA LEU A 158 15.96 -14.45 -0.13
C LEU A 158 15.16 -13.50 0.75
N PHE A 159 15.47 -12.19 0.68
CA PHE A 159 14.75 -11.15 1.41
C PHE A 159 13.26 -11.16 1.06
N ILE A 160 12.93 -11.09 -0.23
CA ILE A 160 11.54 -11.04 -0.70
C ILE A 160 10.76 -12.30 -0.31
N ARG A 161 11.38 -13.48 -0.43
CA ARG A 161 10.75 -14.77 -0.10
C ARG A 161 10.32 -14.88 1.36
N ASN A 162 11.06 -14.24 2.28
CA ASN A 162 10.85 -14.37 3.71
C ASN A 162 10.18 -13.13 4.34
N HIS A 163 9.86 -12.09 3.55
CA HIS A 163 9.36 -10.82 4.07
C HIS A 163 7.82 -10.81 4.28
N PRO A 164 7.32 -10.70 5.53
CA PRO A 164 5.89 -10.92 5.84
C PRO A 164 4.93 -9.95 5.14
N PHE A 165 5.40 -8.76 4.78
CA PHE A 165 4.60 -7.76 4.05
C PHE A 165 5.01 -7.66 2.58
N CYS A 166 4.92 -8.77 1.83
CA CYS A 166 5.25 -8.82 0.41
C CYS A 166 4.26 -9.70 -0.38
N SER A 167 3.83 -9.21 -1.55
CA SER A 167 2.97 -9.97 -2.48
C SER A 167 3.63 -11.21 -3.09
N ALA A 168 4.96 -11.32 -3.08
CA ALA A 168 5.64 -12.50 -3.60
C ALA A 168 5.39 -13.76 -2.76
N ILE A 169 4.91 -13.60 -1.51
CA ILE A 169 4.57 -14.72 -0.60
C ILE A 169 3.10 -15.17 -0.76
N ASP A 170 2.27 -14.46 -1.54
CA ASP A 170 0.89 -14.87 -1.82
C ASP A 170 0.76 -16.21 -2.60
N TYR A 171 1.86 -16.88 -2.93
CA TYR A 171 1.88 -18.25 -3.49
C TYR A 171 2.18 -19.35 -2.46
N SER A 172 2.27 -19.05 -1.16
CA SER A 172 2.55 -20.06 -0.11
C SER A 172 1.89 -19.81 1.25
N GLY A 173 0.88 -18.94 1.35
CA GLY A 173 0.05 -18.80 2.56
C GLY A 173 0.49 -17.74 3.59
N ALA A 174 1.15 -16.65 3.17
CA ALA A 174 1.29 -15.47 4.03
C ALA A 174 0.10 -14.52 3.90
N ILE A 175 -0.02 -13.63 4.89
CA ILE A 175 -0.98 -12.54 5.04
C ILE A 175 -0.88 -11.60 3.82
N GLY A 176 -1.61 -11.93 2.75
CA GLY A 176 -1.92 -11.03 1.64
C GLY A 176 -2.84 -9.89 2.10
N PRO A 177 -3.62 -9.27 1.22
CA PRO A 177 -4.66 -8.32 1.62
C PRO A 177 -5.72 -8.97 2.52
N VAL A 178 -5.44 -9.10 3.83
CA VAL A 178 -6.26 -9.86 4.76
C VAL A 178 -7.64 -9.23 4.90
N ASP A 179 -8.67 -10.04 4.64
CA ASP A 179 -9.98 -9.87 5.26
C ASP A 179 -9.82 -10.08 6.76
N MET A 180 -9.58 -8.99 7.50
CA MET A 180 -9.70 -9.04 8.95
C MET A 180 -11.19 -9.15 9.28
N THR A 181 -11.66 -10.34 9.64
CA THR A 181 -12.85 -10.47 10.46
C THR A 181 -12.52 -9.83 11.81
N LEU A 182 -13.14 -8.69 12.10
CA LEU A 182 -13.16 -8.14 13.45
C LEU A 182 -13.64 -9.25 14.38
N LEU A 183 -12.82 -9.62 15.36
CA LEU A 183 -13.31 -10.37 16.52
C LEU A 183 -14.27 -9.42 17.23
N ASN A 184 -15.55 -9.73 17.13
CA ASN A 184 -16.56 -9.13 17.99
C ASN A 184 -16.38 -9.78 19.36
N ASP A 185 -15.88 -9.01 20.33
CA ASP A 185 -16.08 -9.28 21.74
C ASP A 185 -17.37 -8.56 22.20
#